data_AF-A0A0P4VYH8-F1
#
_entry.id   AF-A0A0P4VYH8-F1
#
_cell.length_a   1.000
_cell.length_b   1.000
_cell.length_c   1.000
_cell.angle_alpha   90.00
_cell.angle_beta   90.00
_cell.angle_gamma   90.00
#
_symmetry.space_group_name_H-M   'P 1'
#
loop_
_entity.id
_entity.type
_entity.pdbx_description
1 polymer ?
#
loop_
_entity_poly.entity_id
_entity_poly.type
_entity_poly.pdbx_seq_one_letter_code
_entity_poly.pdbx_strand_id
1 'polypeptide(L)'
;MDRQVLVAVVIVVVAIPPAASAFWDIAPTPPETCPGVRTFLAAPSDVYISGLLAVHDGGRCGLVDPVAVQLLEAARWTSFKMGQINFIPGVSLGVNVYDTCGGREATLRAAVSAVVEGGYLDPPHCRPAPHVGVLHTHVDHPQLPSFLQDVGVPSVGVGEEDFLPQLEALMPLLLRVNWTSVGVAAPSIQVLRQFGHMAARYRICVGAETLLPSVTSDHQTSRLTLQTLEGGGTGGVVLMGPQHRLQSLLAAAAALNFTNFRWLLVPTGPLQERVFQGFNSVAEGVVALRRASQTVPEFGEHFLSLGASAVDSTLYPNLSPGDYVEEPAVFQMVKAVFKVGSAVRRAVKQHCGGSGWCTNATLDLTEVENEGLDVIEELSIKAQRPRYEVLRLEAVQDAKLAFTSVGHVTAGKLELDPRAAGLPQYLCMNCRCLNVRFSFLADLRWRSEAWVTICATMAIIGFLLAIAIMVFISVRSCRGKASEGSQAFSILLLLSCIFLYAAILPYSFEASSLICALRPFATSLSYAIMLAILLARSLMLATADSEGYVVSWPV
;
A
#
# COMPACT_ATOMS: atom_id res chain seq x y z
N MET A 1 -7.57 -45.40 45.68
CA MET A 1 -6.13 -45.08 45.57
C MET A 1 -6.04 -43.63 45.16
N ASP A 2 -6.08 -42.79 46.20
CA ASP A 2 -6.11 -41.33 46.22
C ASP A 2 -4.71 -40.75 45.95
N ARG A 3 -4.59 -39.81 45.01
CA ARG A 3 -4.53 -38.34 45.17
C ARG A 3 -3.22 -37.78 45.75
N GLN A 4 -2.60 -36.99 44.87
CA GLN A 4 -1.98 -35.68 45.09
C GLN A 4 -0.70 -35.57 45.94
N VAL A 5 0.38 -35.21 45.24
CA VAL A 5 1.64 -34.70 45.78
C VAL A 5 1.53 -33.19 45.94
N LEU A 6 1.77 -32.72 47.17
CA LEU A 6 1.82 -31.33 47.60
C LEU A 6 3.29 -30.94 47.85
N VAL A 7 3.70 -29.84 47.22
CA VAL A 7 4.59 -28.74 47.68
C VAL A 7 5.69 -29.05 48.72
N ALA A 8 6.94 -28.70 48.38
CA ALA A 8 7.89 -28.10 49.33
C ALA A 8 8.93 -27.21 48.61
N VAL A 9 8.84 -25.91 48.86
CA VAL A 9 9.82 -24.87 48.51
C VAL A 9 10.92 -24.88 49.58
N VAL A 10 12.19 -24.91 49.18
CA VAL A 10 13.32 -24.72 50.10
C VAL A 10 14.15 -23.54 49.60
N ILE A 11 14.16 -22.49 50.42
CA ILE A 11 15.00 -21.29 50.32
C ILE A 11 16.39 -21.67 50.85
N VAL A 12 17.45 -21.42 50.07
CA VAL A 12 18.83 -21.50 50.53
C VAL A 12 19.49 -20.14 50.35
N VAL A 13 19.66 -19.46 51.48
CA VAL A 13 20.51 -18.27 51.63
C VAL A 13 21.92 -18.77 51.94
N VAL A 14 22.90 -18.42 51.09
CA VAL A 14 24.33 -18.59 51.40
C VAL A 14 24.97 -17.21 51.50
N ALA A 15 25.61 -16.99 52.64
CA ALA A 15 26.28 -15.78 53.06
C ALA A 15 27.57 -15.50 52.27
N ILE A 16 27.83 -14.22 51.99
CA ILE A 16 29.09 -13.67 51.47
C ILE A 16 29.69 -12.77 52.57
N PRO A 17 31.01 -12.87 52.88
CA PRO A 17 31.65 -12.08 53.94
C PRO A 17 31.97 -10.63 53.49
N PRO A 18 32.33 -9.73 54.43
CA PRO A 18 32.09 -8.30 54.29
C PRO A 18 33.25 -7.49 53.66
N ALA A 19 32.86 -6.28 53.27
CA ALA A 19 33.58 -5.17 52.68
C ALA A 19 35.08 -4.98 53.04
N ALA A 20 35.84 -4.59 52.01
CA ALA A 20 36.93 -3.62 52.12
C ALA A 20 36.75 -2.56 51.02
N SER A 21 36.53 -1.33 51.46
CA SER A 21 36.46 -0.11 50.67
C SER A 21 37.86 0.43 50.36
N ALA A 22 38.16 0.70 49.10
CA ALA A 22 39.18 1.66 48.65
C ALA A 22 38.82 2.06 47.20
N PHE A 23 38.04 3.12 47.00
CA PHE A 23 38.55 4.46 46.66
C PHE A 23 39.53 4.46 45.47
N TRP A 24 38.97 4.57 44.27
CA TRP A 24 39.57 5.29 43.15
C TRP A 24 38.46 6.10 42.48
N ASP A 25 38.52 7.41 42.67
CA ASP A 25 37.81 8.38 41.85
C ASP A 25 38.27 8.22 40.40
N ILE A 26 37.40 7.69 39.54
CA ILE A 26 37.58 7.73 38.10
C ILE A 26 36.78 8.94 37.62
N ALA A 27 37.51 9.95 37.14
CA ALA A 27 36.97 11.11 36.42
C ALA A 27 35.97 10.66 35.34
N PRO A 28 34.95 11.47 35.00
CA PRO A 28 34.02 11.10 33.94
C PRO A 28 34.80 10.92 32.63
N THR A 29 34.81 9.71 32.10
CA THR A 29 35.27 9.45 30.75
C THR A 29 34.37 10.22 29.77
N PRO A 30 34.92 10.80 28.69
CA PRO A 30 34.09 11.37 27.64
C PRO A 30 33.16 10.26 27.09
N PRO A 31 31.95 10.58 26.60
CA PRO A 31 31.02 9.57 26.13
C PRO A 31 31.68 8.74 25.02
N GLU A 32 31.74 7.44 25.23
CA GLU A 32 32.25 6.46 24.26
C GLU A 32 31.46 6.62 22.96
N THR A 33 32.13 7.10 21.92
CA THR A 33 31.64 7.05 20.55
C THR A 33 31.41 5.59 20.16
N CYS A 34 30.19 5.24 19.77
CA CYS A 34 29.86 3.92 19.27
C CYS A 34 30.80 3.53 18.12
N PRO A 35 31.26 2.27 18.01
CA PRO A 35 32.00 1.83 16.84
C PRO A 35 31.17 2.13 15.58
N GLY A 36 31.79 2.85 14.64
CA GLY A 36 31.13 3.47 13.50
C GLY A 36 30.15 2.55 12.79
N VAL A 37 28.91 3.01 12.68
CA VAL A 37 27.83 2.34 11.95
C VAL A 37 28.31 2.05 10.53
N ARG A 38 28.25 0.80 10.08
CA ARG A 38 28.59 0.39 8.70
C ARG A 38 27.53 0.89 7.74
N THR A 39 27.58 2.18 7.46
CA THR A 39 26.62 2.88 6.60
C THR A 39 27.38 3.75 5.63
N PHE A 40 26.82 3.94 4.45
CA PHE A 40 27.39 4.83 3.45
C PHE A 40 27.33 6.27 3.99
N LEU A 41 28.47 6.75 4.52
CA LEU A 41 28.84 8.17 4.63
C LEU A 41 27.77 9.11 5.21
N ALA A 42 27.19 8.75 6.36
CA ALA A 42 26.36 9.68 7.12
C ALA A 42 27.22 10.82 7.69
N ALA A 43 26.96 12.07 7.27
CA ALA A 43 27.55 13.24 7.90
C ALA A 43 26.98 13.40 9.33
N PRO A 44 27.80 13.76 10.34
CA PRO A 44 27.35 13.86 11.73
C PRO A 44 26.17 14.84 11.85
N SER A 45 25.02 14.32 12.27
CA SER A 45 23.74 15.03 12.38
C SER A 45 23.03 14.66 13.69
N ASP A 46 22.13 15.52 14.17
CA ASP A 46 21.37 15.33 15.42
C ASP A 46 20.31 14.24 15.29
N VAL A 47 19.72 14.12 14.10
CA VAL A 47 18.71 13.11 13.74
C VAL A 47 18.98 12.57 12.34
N TYR A 48 18.60 11.31 12.09
CA TYR A 48 18.79 10.66 10.78
C TYR A 48 17.49 10.15 10.18
N ILE A 49 17.41 10.18 8.85
CA ILE A 49 16.40 9.46 8.07
C ILE A 49 17.04 8.21 7.49
N SER A 50 16.45 7.03 7.70
CA SER A 50 16.88 5.79 7.04
C SER A 50 16.37 5.75 5.60
N GLY A 51 17.25 5.65 4.60
CA GLY A 51 16.89 5.40 3.21
C GLY A 51 17.09 3.94 2.83
N LEU A 52 16.07 3.25 2.34
CA LEU A 52 16.14 1.91 1.77
C LEU A 52 16.18 2.04 0.24
N LEU A 53 17.37 1.96 -0.35
CA LEU A 53 17.62 2.21 -1.78
C LEU A 53 18.34 1.02 -2.41
N ALA A 54 17.96 0.62 -3.63
CA ALA A 54 18.68 -0.40 -4.40
C ALA A 54 19.89 0.22 -5.11
N VAL A 55 20.90 0.63 -4.34
CA VAL A 55 22.12 1.25 -4.88
C VAL A 55 22.84 0.28 -5.81
N HIS A 56 22.79 -1.01 -5.48
CA HIS A 56 23.30 -2.08 -6.33
C HIS A 56 22.18 -3.03 -6.81
N ASP A 57 22.49 -3.80 -7.85
CA ASP A 57 21.63 -4.82 -8.44
C ASP A 57 22.43 -6.08 -8.88
N GLY A 58 21.71 -7.11 -9.29
CA GLY A 58 22.21 -8.40 -9.78
C GLY A 58 22.33 -9.47 -8.68
N GLY A 59 22.53 -10.74 -9.08
CA GLY A 59 22.51 -11.91 -8.19
C GLY A 59 23.59 -11.94 -7.09
N ARG A 60 24.46 -10.92 -7.00
CA ARG A 60 25.45 -10.71 -5.93
C ARG A 60 25.57 -9.25 -5.47
N CYS A 61 24.63 -8.36 -5.83
CA CYS A 61 24.69 -6.94 -5.44
C CYS A 61 26.00 -6.26 -5.90
N GLY A 62 26.40 -6.50 -7.16
CA GLY A 62 27.72 -6.13 -7.66
C GLY A 62 27.72 -5.08 -8.77
N LEU A 63 26.54 -4.75 -9.31
CA LEU A 63 26.38 -3.72 -10.33
C LEU A 63 25.76 -2.50 -9.67
N VAL A 64 26.32 -1.31 -9.88
CA VAL A 64 25.76 -0.06 -9.38
C VAL A 64 24.61 0.38 -10.28
N ASP A 65 23.46 0.70 -9.70
CA ASP A 65 22.34 1.32 -10.41
C ASP A 65 22.52 2.86 -10.46
N PRO A 66 22.77 3.46 -11.63
CA PRO A 66 22.97 4.90 -11.75
C PRO A 66 21.74 5.72 -11.31
N VAL A 67 20.53 5.16 -11.39
CA VAL A 67 19.31 5.83 -10.90
C VAL A 67 19.34 5.91 -9.38
N ALA A 68 19.62 4.79 -8.73
CA ALA A 68 19.67 4.73 -7.27
C ALA A 68 20.77 5.62 -6.70
N VAL A 69 21.89 5.79 -7.42
CA VAL A 69 22.94 6.76 -7.06
C VAL A 69 22.42 8.20 -7.13
N GLN A 70 21.66 8.58 -8.18
CA GLN A 70 21.02 9.90 -8.22
C GLN A 70 20.06 10.10 -7.04
N LEU A 71 19.28 9.08 -6.66
CA LEU A 71 18.33 9.18 -5.54
C LEU A 71 19.03 9.27 -4.19
N LEU A 72 20.10 8.49 -4.00
CA LEU A 72 20.95 8.55 -2.81
C LEU A 72 21.52 9.95 -2.62
N GLU A 73 22.09 10.51 -3.69
CA GLU A 73 22.69 11.84 -3.62
C GLU A 73 21.64 12.94 -3.54
N ALA A 74 20.46 12.78 -4.17
CA ALA A 74 19.35 13.70 -4.03
C ALA A 74 18.89 13.79 -2.57
N ALA A 75 18.80 12.67 -1.86
CA ALA A 75 18.44 12.65 -0.46
C ALA A 75 19.49 13.38 0.41
N ARG A 76 20.77 13.11 0.16
CA ARG A 76 21.89 13.74 0.87
C ARG A 76 21.98 15.24 0.61
N TRP A 77 21.90 15.64 -0.65
CA TRP A 77 21.90 17.04 -1.08
C TRP A 77 20.73 17.81 -0.47
N THR A 78 19.54 17.20 -0.43
CA THR A 78 18.36 17.82 0.20
C THR A 78 18.57 18.06 1.69
N SER A 79 19.07 17.04 2.41
CA SER A 79 19.44 17.15 3.83
C SER A 79 20.47 18.28 4.08
N PHE A 80 21.50 18.36 3.25
CA PHE A 80 22.49 19.43 3.30
C PHE A 80 21.88 20.81 3.06
N LYS A 81 21.05 20.95 2.02
CA LYS A 81 20.35 22.20 1.69
C LYS A 81 19.43 22.66 2.82
N MET A 82 18.70 21.74 3.44
CA MET A 82 17.86 22.04 4.62
C MET A 82 18.67 22.60 5.79
N GLY A 83 19.88 22.08 6.02
CA GLY A 83 20.81 22.61 7.00
C GLY A 83 21.28 24.03 6.65
N GLN A 84 21.62 24.29 5.39
CA GLN A 84 22.05 25.62 4.93
C GLN A 84 20.98 26.70 5.11
N ILE A 85 19.72 26.39 4.82
CA ILE A 85 18.61 27.32 4.97
C ILE A 85 18.04 27.36 6.40
N ASN A 86 18.65 26.62 7.35
CA ASN A 86 18.19 26.47 8.73
C ASN A 86 16.68 26.10 8.79
N PHE A 87 16.27 25.13 7.96
CA PHE A 87 14.86 24.76 7.82
C PHE A 87 14.25 24.26 9.14
N ILE A 88 15.04 23.52 9.92
CA ILE A 88 14.69 23.03 11.26
C ILE A 88 15.57 23.77 12.27
N PRO A 89 15.03 24.76 13.00
CA PRO A 89 15.83 25.56 13.93
C PRO A 89 16.51 24.69 14.99
N GLY A 90 17.84 24.75 15.04
CA GLY A 90 18.65 24.07 16.07
C GLY A 90 18.72 22.54 15.94
N VAL A 91 18.35 21.97 14.79
CA VAL A 91 18.43 20.52 14.53
C VAL A 91 18.98 20.26 13.13
N SER A 92 20.05 19.46 13.06
CA SER A 92 20.60 18.94 11.81
C SER A 92 19.99 17.58 11.46
N LEU A 93 19.50 17.46 10.22
CA LEU A 93 18.85 16.26 9.70
C LEU A 93 19.78 15.58 8.69
N GLY A 94 20.26 14.39 9.00
CA GLY A 94 21.09 13.56 8.13
C GLY A 94 20.27 12.48 7.41
N VAL A 95 20.88 11.89 6.39
CA VAL A 95 20.34 10.71 5.70
C VAL A 95 21.34 9.56 5.85
N ASN A 96 20.82 8.39 6.21
CA ASN A 96 21.58 7.17 6.35
C ASN A 96 20.99 6.12 5.41
N VAL A 97 21.77 5.61 4.45
CA VAL A 97 21.28 4.71 3.39
C VAL A 97 21.68 3.26 3.65
N TYR A 98 20.70 2.37 3.53
CA TYR A 98 20.84 0.92 3.51
C TYR A 98 20.57 0.39 2.10
N ASP A 99 21.52 -0.38 1.59
CA ASP A 99 21.41 -0.97 0.26
C ASP A 99 20.46 -2.18 0.28
N THR A 100 19.43 -2.13 -0.56
CA THR A 100 18.45 -3.21 -0.72
C THR A 100 18.82 -4.18 -1.83
N CYS A 101 19.87 -3.91 -2.61
CA CYS A 101 20.34 -4.76 -3.71
C CYS A 101 19.25 -5.14 -4.74
N GLY A 102 18.16 -4.36 -4.85
CA GLY A 102 16.98 -4.67 -5.67
C GLY A 102 16.17 -5.91 -5.23
N GLY A 103 16.55 -6.56 -4.11
CA GLY A 103 16.02 -7.87 -3.69
C GLY A 103 15.03 -7.80 -2.54
N ARG A 104 14.05 -8.72 -2.51
CA ARG A 104 13.03 -8.80 -1.45
C ARG A 104 13.61 -9.09 -0.07
N GLU A 105 14.45 -10.11 0.03
CA GLU A 105 15.08 -10.50 1.31
C GLU A 105 16.05 -9.43 1.81
N ALA A 106 16.83 -8.84 0.89
CA ALA A 106 17.76 -7.77 1.21
C ALA A 106 17.02 -6.51 1.68
N THR A 107 15.86 -6.18 1.09
CA THR A 107 14.99 -5.08 1.55
C THR A 107 14.51 -5.30 3.00
N LEU A 108 14.03 -6.50 3.34
CA LEU A 108 13.59 -6.80 4.71
C LEU A 108 14.76 -6.76 5.70
N ARG A 109 15.93 -7.30 5.32
CA ARG A 109 17.14 -7.23 6.17
C ARG A 109 17.57 -5.79 6.40
N ALA A 110 17.60 -4.98 5.34
CA ALA A 110 17.92 -3.55 5.41
C ALA A 110 16.91 -2.80 6.29
N ALA A 111 15.61 -3.11 6.19
CA ALA A 111 14.59 -2.53 7.05
C ALA A 111 14.80 -2.92 8.53
N VAL A 112 15.08 -4.19 8.82
CA VAL A 112 15.39 -4.63 10.19
C VAL A 112 16.64 -3.92 10.73
N SER A 113 17.71 -3.81 9.93
CA SER A 113 18.91 -3.05 10.30
C SER A 113 18.58 -1.59 10.59
N ALA A 114 17.81 -0.92 9.73
CA ALA A 114 17.38 0.46 9.92
C ALA A 114 16.57 0.67 11.21
N VAL A 115 15.73 -0.30 11.58
CA VAL A 115 14.91 -0.25 12.79
C VAL A 115 15.74 -0.50 14.05
N VAL A 116 16.63 -1.48 14.01
CA VAL A 116 17.50 -1.83 15.15
C VAL A 116 18.53 -0.73 15.39
N GLU A 117 19.28 -0.33 14.36
CA GLU A 117 20.30 0.71 14.45
C GLU A 117 19.69 2.09 14.72
N GLY A 118 18.45 2.30 14.25
CA GLY A 118 17.69 3.52 14.51
C GLY A 118 17.21 3.69 15.95
N GLY A 119 17.40 2.68 16.81
CA GLY A 119 17.03 2.74 18.23
C GLY A 119 15.54 2.59 18.51
N TYR A 120 14.77 2.00 17.59
CA TYR A 120 13.33 1.81 17.76
C TYR A 120 12.98 0.62 18.67
N LEU A 121 13.87 -0.37 18.80
CA LEU A 121 13.58 -1.63 19.51
C LEU A 121 14.36 -1.80 20.84
N ASP A 122 15.51 -1.15 21.01
CA ASP A 122 16.37 -1.32 22.19
C ASP A 122 16.55 -0.01 22.99
N PRO A 123 16.40 -0.01 24.33
CA PRO A 123 16.87 1.08 25.17
C PRO A 123 18.42 1.03 25.23
N PRO A 124 19.14 2.05 24.73
CA PRO A 124 20.55 1.88 24.43
C PRO A 124 21.46 1.89 25.67
N HIS A 125 22.48 1.03 25.65
CA HIS A 125 23.71 1.19 26.45
C HIS A 125 24.67 2.25 25.86
N CYS A 126 24.47 2.67 24.60
CA CYS A 126 25.13 3.82 23.98
C CYS A 126 24.16 4.46 22.98
N ARG A 127 23.97 5.79 22.99
CA ARG A 127 22.96 6.47 22.17
C ARG A 127 23.52 6.78 20.76
N PRO A 128 23.23 5.98 19.71
CA PRO A 128 23.30 6.51 18.35
C PRO A 128 22.31 7.68 18.23
N ALA A 129 22.59 8.61 17.32
CA ALA A 129 21.64 9.66 17.00
C ALA A 129 20.33 9.03 16.52
N PRO A 130 19.17 9.50 16.99
CA PRO A 130 17.90 8.83 16.74
C PRO A 130 17.51 8.93 15.28
N HIS A 131 17.00 7.81 14.75
CA HIS A 131 16.37 7.80 13.44
C HIS A 131 14.91 8.23 13.58
N VAL A 132 14.44 9.08 12.66
CA VAL A 132 13.11 9.70 12.74
C VAL A 132 12.10 9.11 11.76
N GLY A 133 12.55 8.34 10.76
CA GLY A 133 11.68 7.62 9.84
C GLY A 133 12.45 6.89 8.74
N VAL A 134 11.70 6.18 7.90
CA VAL A 134 12.22 5.37 6.79
C VAL A 134 11.71 5.87 5.44
N LEU A 135 12.61 6.24 4.54
CA LEU A 135 12.34 6.46 3.11
C LEU A 135 12.59 5.16 2.35
N HIS A 136 11.71 4.79 1.44
CA HIS A 136 11.91 3.58 0.62
C HIS A 136 11.47 3.79 -0.83
N THR A 137 12.23 3.25 -1.79
CA THR A 137 11.89 3.28 -3.23
C THR A 137 11.15 2.02 -3.70
N HIS A 138 11.08 0.97 -2.86
CA HIS A 138 10.50 -0.32 -3.21
C HIS A 138 9.18 -0.57 -2.49
N VAL A 139 8.08 0.00 -3.00
CA VAL A 139 6.72 -0.25 -2.49
C VAL A 139 6.22 -1.67 -2.86
N ASP A 140 6.91 -2.36 -3.77
CA ASP A 140 6.52 -3.70 -4.25
C ASP A 140 6.83 -4.86 -3.29
N HIS A 141 7.35 -4.59 -2.09
CA HIS A 141 7.31 -5.57 -1.00
C HIS A 141 6.00 -5.37 -0.22
N PRO A 142 4.93 -6.15 -0.47
CA PRO A 142 3.61 -5.92 0.12
C PRO A 142 3.61 -5.96 1.65
N GLN A 143 4.68 -6.49 2.26
CA GLN A 143 4.83 -6.59 3.71
C GLN A 143 5.72 -5.50 4.33
N LEU A 144 6.46 -4.70 3.54
CA LEU A 144 7.37 -3.70 4.12
C LEU A 144 6.60 -2.56 4.81
N PRO A 145 5.61 -1.91 4.16
CA PRO A 145 4.83 -0.87 4.83
C PRO A 145 4.09 -1.40 6.06
N SER A 146 3.52 -2.61 5.99
CA SER A 146 2.85 -3.24 7.14
C SER A 146 3.82 -3.55 8.27
N PHE A 147 5.01 -4.06 7.96
CA PHE A 147 6.05 -4.31 8.97
C PHE A 147 6.47 -3.02 9.68
N LEU A 148 6.76 -1.95 8.93
CA LEU A 148 7.14 -0.67 9.51
C LEU A 148 6.01 -0.08 10.36
N GLN A 149 4.75 -0.21 9.90
CA GLN A 149 3.58 0.20 10.65
C GLN A 149 3.40 -0.59 11.95
N ASP A 150 3.57 -1.91 11.92
CA ASP A 150 3.44 -2.80 13.09
C ASP A 150 4.49 -2.49 14.17
N VAL A 151 5.69 -2.06 13.75
CA VAL A 151 6.77 -1.64 14.65
C VAL A 151 6.65 -0.15 15.04
N GLY A 152 5.66 0.57 14.52
CA GLY A 152 5.43 1.99 14.83
C GLY A 152 6.44 2.94 14.19
N VAL A 153 7.09 2.53 13.11
CA VAL A 153 8.10 3.32 12.40
C VAL A 153 7.43 4.10 11.25
N PRO A 154 7.47 5.44 11.28
CA PRO A 154 6.91 6.25 10.22
C PRO A 154 7.72 6.05 8.93
N SER A 155 7.05 5.85 7.80
CA SER A 155 7.69 5.62 6.51
C SER A 155 7.07 6.43 5.37
N VAL A 156 7.88 6.75 4.36
CA VAL A 156 7.46 7.46 3.15
C VAL A 156 7.97 6.71 1.92
N GLY A 157 7.04 6.32 1.05
CA GLY A 157 7.35 5.77 -0.26
C GLY A 157 7.79 6.85 -1.24
N VAL A 158 8.98 6.68 -1.83
CA VAL A 158 9.50 7.54 -2.90
C VAL A 158 9.06 6.96 -4.24
N GLY A 159 8.37 7.75 -5.04
CA GLY A 159 7.71 7.28 -6.27
C GLY A 159 6.30 6.72 -6.05
N GLU A 160 5.80 6.73 -4.80
CA GLU A 160 4.38 6.59 -4.50
C GLU A 160 3.68 7.91 -4.85
N GLU A 161 3.48 8.15 -6.15
CA GLU A 161 2.63 9.25 -6.57
C GLU A 161 1.18 8.97 -6.14
N ASP A 162 0.42 10.02 -5.82
CA ASP A 162 -1.03 9.89 -5.73
C ASP A 162 -1.55 9.36 -7.06
N PHE A 163 -1.79 8.04 -7.09
CA PHE A 163 -2.25 7.34 -8.27
C PHE A 163 -3.59 7.91 -8.76
N LEU A 164 -4.35 8.51 -7.85
CA LEU A 164 -5.65 9.10 -8.11
C LEU A 164 -5.59 10.31 -9.08
N PRO A 165 -4.78 11.36 -8.87
CA PRO A 165 -4.49 12.38 -9.88
C PRO A 165 -4.05 11.84 -11.25
N GLN A 166 -3.23 10.78 -11.28
CA GLN A 166 -2.80 10.17 -12.54
C GLN A 166 -3.96 9.46 -13.25
N LEU A 167 -4.84 8.79 -12.50
CA LEU A 167 -6.08 8.23 -13.03
C LEU A 167 -7.02 9.31 -13.56
N GLU A 168 -7.15 10.45 -12.87
CA GLU A 168 -7.96 11.57 -13.33
C GLU A 168 -7.43 12.14 -14.66
N ALA A 169 -6.10 12.27 -14.79
CA ALA A 169 -5.46 12.73 -16.02
C ALA A 169 -5.60 11.74 -17.20
N LEU A 170 -5.77 10.45 -16.90
CA LEU A 170 -5.95 9.39 -17.89
C LEU A 170 -7.32 9.41 -18.56
N MET A 171 -8.38 9.79 -17.85
CA MET A 171 -9.74 9.72 -18.38
C MET A 171 -9.96 10.61 -19.62
N PRO A 172 -9.52 11.90 -19.65
CA PRO A 172 -9.57 12.73 -20.85
C PRO A 172 -8.82 12.12 -22.05
N LEU A 173 -7.70 11.44 -21.79
CA LEU A 173 -6.92 10.76 -22.83
C LEU A 173 -7.70 9.60 -23.44
N LEU A 174 -8.30 8.73 -22.61
CA LEU A 174 -9.13 7.61 -23.05
C LEU A 174 -10.35 8.07 -23.86
N LEU A 175 -11.00 9.16 -23.45
CA LEU A 175 -12.10 9.78 -24.18
C LEU A 175 -11.63 10.34 -25.53
N ARG A 176 -10.45 10.96 -25.60
CA ARG A 176 -9.93 11.53 -26.84
C ARG A 176 -9.57 10.47 -27.88
N VAL A 177 -9.15 9.29 -27.44
CA VAL A 177 -8.85 8.15 -28.32
C VAL A 177 -10.09 7.30 -28.67
N ASN A 178 -11.28 7.72 -28.21
CA ASN A 178 -12.56 7.01 -28.39
C ASN A 178 -12.58 5.58 -27.82
N TRP A 179 -11.79 5.29 -26.79
CA TRP A 179 -11.80 3.96 -26.17
C TRP A 179 -13.00 3.85 -25.22
N THR A 180 -14.06 3.21 -25.70
CA THR A 180 -15.27 2.96 -24.91
C THR A 180 -15.16 1.69 -24.05
N SER A 181 -14.26 0.77 -24.40
CA SER A 181 -13.98 -0.42 -23.62
C SER A 181 -12.49 -0.76 -23.59
N VAL A 182 -11.98 -1.08 -22.41
CA VAL A 182 -10.55 -1.29 -22.14
C VAL A 182 -10.31 -2.56 -21.31
N GLY A 183 -9.24 -3.27 -21.61
CA GLY A 183 -8.64 -4.25 -20.73
C GLY A 183 -7.67 -3.56 -19.77
N VAL A 184 -7.61 -3.99 -18.51
CA VAL A 184 -6.81 -3.31 -17.47
C VAL A 184 -5.94 -4.32 -16.75
N ALA A 185 -4.64 -4.03 -16.64
CA ALA A 185 -3.75 -4.75 -15.73
C ALA A 185 -3.08 -3.79 -14.75
N ALA A 186 -3.09 -4.14 -13.46
CA ALA A 186 -2.62 -3.26 -12.39
C ALA A 186 -1.83 -4.03 -11.31
N PRO A 187 -1.07 -3.35 -10.42
CA PRO A 187 -0.24 -4.04 -9.45
C PRO A 187 -1.05 -4.65 -8.28
N SER A 188 -2.24 -4.11 -8.00
CA SER A 188 -3.09 -4.53 -6.87
C SER A 188 -4.58 -4.43 -7.18
N ILE A 189 -5.39 -5.13 -6.38
CA ILE A 189 -6.85 -5.13 -6.50
C ILE A 189 -7.43 -3.75 -6.13
N GLN A 190 -6.81 -3.05 -5.18
CA GLN A 190 -7.20 -1.70 -4.78
C GLN A 190 -7.12 -0.74 -5.96
N VAL A 191 -6.03 -0.82 -6.72
CA VAL A 191 -5.81 0.00 -7.91
C VAL A 191 -6.83 -0.33 -9.01
N LEU A 192 -7.11 -1.61 -9.26
CA LEU A 192 -8.15 -2.03 -10.22
C LEU A 192 -9.52 -1.44 -9.86
N ARG A 193 -9.90 -1.50 -8.57
CA ARG A 193 -11.18 -0.95 -8.09
C ARG A 193 -11.24 0.57 -8.26
N GLN A 194 -10.18 1.29 -7.90
CA GLN A 194 -10.10 2.74 -8.07
C GLN A 194 -10.23 3.15 -9.55
N PHE A 195 -9.50 2.46 -10.44
CA PHE A 195 -9.64 2.66 -11.88
C PHE A 195 -11.07 2.37 -12.35
N GLY A 196 -11.66 1.25 -11.94
CA GLY A 196 -13.00 0.83 -12.35
C GLY A 196 -14.08 1.84 -11.95
N HIS A 197 -14.01 2.38 -10.73
CA HIS A 197 -14.90 3.44 -10.25
C HIS A 197 -14.74 4.74 -11.05
N MET A 198 -13.50 5.15 -11.34
CA MET A 198 -13.23 6.34 -12.14
C MET A 198 -13.74 6.17 -13.58
N ALA A 199 -13.40 5.05 -14.22
CA ALA A 199 -13.83 4.70 -15.57
C ALA A 199 -15.36 4.70 -15.71
N ALA A 200 -16.08 4.18 -14.71
CA ALA A 200 -17.54 4.17 -14.69
C ALA A 200 -18.13 5.60 -14.74
N ARG A 201 -17.53 6.57 -14.04
CA ARG A 201 -17.95 7.98 -14.05
C ARG A 201 -17.81 8.63 -15.43
N TYR A 202 -16.81 8.20 -16.19
CA TYR A 202 -16.55 8.68 -17.56
C TYR A 202 -17.16 7.79 -18.65
N ARG A 203 -18.05 6.83 -18.30
CA ARG A 203 -18.70 5.88 -19.22
C ARG A 203 -17.73 5.02 -20.02
N ILE A 204 -16.58 4.69 -19.42
CA ILE A 204 -15.60 3.77 -19.98
C ILE A 204 -15.83 2.40 -19.37
N CYS A 205 -15.92 1.38 -20.22
CA CYS A 205 -16.22 0.01 -19.83
C CYS A 205 -14.93 -0.80 -19.59
N VAL A 206 -14.82 -1.48 -18.45
CA VAL A 206 -13.72 -2.43 -18.21
C VAL A 206 -14.13 -3.80 -18.72
N GLY A 207 -13.54 -4.27 -19.82
CA GLY A 207 -13.88 -5.54 -20.46
C GLY A 207 -13.16 -6.75 -19.88
N ALA A 208 -11.93 -6.53 -19.41
CA ALA A 208 -11.13 -7.50 -18.67
C ALA A 208 -10.31 -6.78 -17.61
N GLU A 209 -10.15 -7.39 -16.44
CA GLU A 209 -9.26 -6.91 -15.39
C GLU A 209 -8.35 -8.05 -14.93
N THR A 210 -7.08 -7.74 -14.67
CA THR A 210 -6.11 -8.74 -14.20
C THR A 210 -5.02 -8.08 -13.37
N LEU A 211 -4.35 -8.87 -12.53
CA LEU A 211 -3.17 -8.41 -11.81
C LEU A 211 -1.95 -8.54 -12.71
N LEU A 212 -1.07 -7.53 -12.66
CA LEU A 212 0.21 -7.61 -13.32
C LEU A 212 1.00 -8.81 -12.78
N PRO A 213 1.67 -9.59 -13.64
CA PRO A 213 2.55 -10.68 -13.22
C PRO A 213 3.85 -10.16 -12.59
N SER A 214 4.46 -10.93 -11.69
CA SER A 214 5.78 -10.60 -11.12
C SER A 214 6.86 -10.82 -12.19
N VAL A 215 8.00 -10.12 -12.12
CA VAL A 215 9.14 -10.35 -13.05
C VAL A 215 9.63 -11.79 -13.01
N THR A 216 9.57 -12.40 -11.82
CA THR A 216 9.95 -13.79 -11.57
C THR A 216 8.87 -14.81 -11.94
N SER A 217 7.74 -14.38 -12.50
CA SER A 217 6.64 -15.28 -12.80
C SER A 217 6.89 -16.06 -14.09
N ASP A 218 6.44 -17.31 -14.11
CA ASP A 218 6.60 -18.18 -15.26
C ASP A 218 5.93 -17.62 -16.52
N HIS A 219 6.47 -17.98 -17.69
CA HIS A 219 5.86 -17.67 -18.99
C HIS A 219 4.38 -18.10 -19.10
N GLN A 220 3.98 -19.14 -18.37
CA GLN A 220 2.58 -19.61 -18.28
C GLN A 220 1.66 -18.55 -17.64
N THR A 221 2.10 -17.92 -16.55
CA THR A 221 1.33 -16.87 -15.86
C THR A 221 1.15 -15.66 -16.76
N SER A 222 2.22 -15.22 -17.43
CA SER A 222 2.14 -14.10 -18.38
C SER A 222 1.22 -14.43 -19.58
N ARG A 223 1.26 -15.66 -20.08
CA ARG A 223 0.34 -16.12 -21.14
C ARG A 223 -1.12 -16.09 -20.66
N LEU A 224 -1.41 -16.57 -19.45
CA LEU A 224 -2.76 -16.53 -18.89
C LEU A 224 -3.27 -15.10 -18.70
N THR A 225 -2.42 -14.18 -18.24
CA THR A 225 -2.73 -12.75 -18.14
C THR A 225 -3.14 -12.18 -19.49
N LEU A 226 -2.36 -12.44 -20.55
CA LEU A 226 -2.65 -11.96 -21.91
C LEU A 226 -3.93 -12.58 -22.49
N GLN A 227 -4.16 -13.87 -22.28
CA GLN A 227 -5.40 -14.55 -22.68
C GLN A 227 -6.64 -13.99 -21.95
N THR A 228 -6.49 -13.62 -20.68
CA THR A 228 -7.57 -12.98 -19.90
C THR A 228 -7.92 -11.61 -20.48
N LEU A 229 -6.91 -10.82 -20.86
CA LEU A 229 -7.10 -9.52 -21.50
C LEU A 229 -7.74 -9.66 -22.88
N GLU A 230 -7.31 -10.65 -23.67
CA GLU A 230 -7.91 -10.94 -24.99
C GLU A 230 -9.37 -11.40 -24.87
N GLY A 231 -9.68 -12.22 -23.86
CA GLY A 231 -11.04 -12.69 -23.56
C GLY A 231 -12.03 -11.58 -23.22
N GLY A 232 -11.55 -10.38 -22.87
CA GLY A 232 -12.40 -9.19 -22.69
C GLY A 232 -12.96 -8.62 -23.99
N GLY A 233 -12.45 -9.05 -25.16
CA GLY A 233 -12.85 -8.52 -26.47
C GLY A 233 -12.40 -7.08 -26.72
N THR A 234 -11.43 -6.59 -25.95
CA THR A 234 -10.94 -5.21 -26.00
C THR A 234 -9.62 -5.12 -26.75
N GLY A 235 -9.55 -4.29 -27.80
CA GLY A 235 -8.31 -3.99 -28.50
C GLY A 235 -7.39 -3.02 -27.75
N GLY A 236 -7.94 -2.19 -26.85
CA GLY A 236 -7.17 -1.26 -26.02
C GLY A 236 -6.87 -1.85 -24.64
N VAL A 237 -5.60 -1.84 -24.23
CA VAL A 237 -5.15 -2.34 -22.92
C VAL A 237 -4.42 -1.23 -22.16
N VAL A 238 -4.87 -0.96 -20.93
CA VAL A 238 -4.25 -0.04 -19.98
C VAL A 238 -3.40 -0.86 -19.00
N LEU A 239 -2.08 -0.65 -19.03
CA LEU A 239 -1.16 -1.27 -18.09
C LEU A 239 -0.68 -0.23 -17.07
N MET A 240 -0.90 -0.49 -15.80
CA MET A 240 -0.60 0.44 -14.71
C MET A 240 0.35 -0.23 -13.74
N GLY A 241 1.42 0.46 -13.34
CA GLY A 241 2.39 -0.10 -12.38
C GLY A 241 3.85 0.24 -12.70
N PRO A 242 4.80 -0.39 -12.02
CA PRO A 242 6.21 -0.06 -12.16
C PRO A 242 6.78 -0.54 -13.51
N GLN A 243 7.72 0.23 -14.06
CA GLN A 243 8.27 0.02 -15.41
C GLN A 243 8.74 -1.42 -15.67
N HIS A 244 9.43 -2.04 -14.71
CA HIS A 244 9.98 -3.39 -14.86
C HIS A 244 8.90 -4.47 -15.06
N ARG A 245 7.70 -4.32 -14.45
CA ARG A 245 6.57 -5.25 -14.64
C ARG A 245 5.85 -5.01 -15.95
N LEU A 246 5.71 -3.74 -16.33
CA LEU A 246 5.15 -3.36 -17.63
C LEU A 246 6.00 -3.95 -18.76
N GLN A 247 7.32 -3.80 -18.68
CA GLN A 247 8.27 -4.36 -19.61
C GLN A 247 8.16 -5.89 -19.67
N SER A 248 8.16 -6.57 -18.51
CA SER A 248 8.06 -8.03 -18.46
C SER A 248 6.82 -8.55 -19.20
N LEU A 249 5.67 -7.89 -19.06
CA LEU A 249 4.45 -8.29 -19.75
C LEU A 249 4.48 -7.95 -21.24
N LEU A 250 5.02 -6.79 -21.64
CA LEU A 250 5.18 -6.41 -23.05
C LEU A 250 6.16 -7.34 -23.78
N ALA A 251 7.27 -7.69 -23.14
CA ALA A 251 8.25 -8.65 -23.65
C ALA A 251 7.61 -10.04 -23.81
N ALA A 252 6.79 -10.47 -22.84
CA ALA A 252 6.03 -11.71 -22.97
C ALA A 252 5.00 -11.64 -24.12
N ALA A 253 4.32 -10.51 -24.31
CA ALA A 253 3.39 -10.31 -25.42
C ALA A 253 4.10 -10.38 -26.78
N ALA A 254 5.29 -9.78 -26.90
CA ALA A 254 6.12 -9.87 -28.09
C ALA A 254 6.61 -11.30 -28.36
N ALA A 255 7.10 -12.00 -27.34
CA ALA A 255 7.55 -13.38 -27.45
C ALA A 255 6.42 -14.36 -27.83
N LEU A 256 5.18 -14.05 -27.42
CA LEU A 256 3.99 -14.85 -27.68
C LEU A 256 3.18 -14.37 -28.90
N ASN A 257 3.68 -13.38 -29.66
CA ASN A 257 3.04 -12.80 -30.85
C ASN A 257 1.63 -12.21 -30.62
N PHE A 258 1.36 -11.62 -29.46
CA PHE A 258 0.14 -10.85 -29.23
C PHE A 258 0.28 -9.42 -29.79
N THR A 259 -0.12 -9.22 -31.05
CA THR A 259 -0.02 -7.92 -31.76
C THR A 259 -1.33 -7.13 -31.85
N ASN A 260 -2.45 -7.75 -31.46
CA ASN A 260 -3.78 -7.14 -31.58
C ASN A 260 -4.04 -6.02 -30.55
N PHE A 261 -3.19 -5.91 -29.53
CA PHE A 261 -3.37 -4.91 -28.48
C PHE A 261 -2.78 -3.55 -28.86
N ARG A 262 -3.49 -2.50 -28.51
CA ARG A 262 -2.98 -1.14 -28.41
C ARG A 262 -2.69 -0.87 -26.93
N TRP A 263 -1.43 -0.59 -26.62
CA TRP A 263 -0.98 -0.43 -25.24
C TRP A 263 -1.00 1.04 -24.82
N LEU A 264 -1.58 1.28 -23.65
CA LEU A 264 -1.47 2.53 -22.92
C LEU A 264 -0.79 2.24 -21.57
N LEU A 265 0.39 2.80 -21.36
CA LEU A 265 1.17 2.63 -20.14
C LEU A 265 0.92 3.77 -19.16
N VAL A 266 0.71 3.43 -17.90
CA VAL A 266 0.56 4.35 -16.78
C VAL A 266 1.59 3.96 -15.72
N PRO A 267 2.86 4.38 -15.90
CA PRO A 267 3.92 4.01 -14.98
C PRO A 267 3.74 4.69 -13.62
N THR A 268 3.97 3.96 -12.53
CA THR A 268 4.01 4.48 -11.15
C THR A 268 5.43 4.94 -10.77
N GLY A 269 6.21 5.40 -11.75
CA GLY A 269 7.63 5.69 -11.60
C GLY A 269 8.25 6.18 -12.91
N PRO A 270 9.59 6.33 -12.97
CA PRO A 270 10.26 6.75 -14.20
C PRO A 270 10.03 5.73 -15.32
N LEU A 271 10.15 6.21 -16.56
CA LEU A 271 9.98 5.43 -17.78
C LEU A 271 11.21 5.60 -18.66
N GLN A 272 12.16 4.68 -18.54
CA GLN A 272 13.40 4.67 -19.32
C GLN A 272 13.20 4.02 -20.69
N GLU A 273 13.65 4.70 -21.75
CA GLU A 273 13.55 4.23 -23.13
C GLU A 273 14.36 2.96 -23.42
N ARG A 274 15.55 2.84 -22.82
CA ARG A 274 16.49 1.71 -23.03
C ARG A 274 15.85 0.35 -22.77
N VAL A 275 14.89 0.32 -21.85
CA VAL A 275 14.23 -0.89 -21.36
C VAL A 275 13.23 -1.45 -22.38
N PHE A 276 12.79 -0.63 -23.34
CA PHE A 276 11.87 -1.03 -24.40
C PHE A 276 12.59 -1.47 -25.69
N GLN A 277 13.93 -1.50 -25.68
CA GLN A 277 14.72 -1.97 -26.82
C GLN A 277 14.65 -3.51 -26.92
N GLY A 278 14.44 -4.02 -28.14
CA GLY A 278 14.48 -5.47 -28.42
C GLY A 278 13.13 -6.14 -28.72
N PHE A 279 12.00 -5.43 -28.59
CA PHE A 279 10.66 -5.94 -28.95
C PHE A 279 9.83 -4.91 -29.74
N ASN A 280 10.45 -4.36 -30.78
CA ASN A 280 9.93 -3.26 -31.59
C ASN A 280 8.54 -3.53 -32.19
N SER A 281 8.22 -4.77 -32.54
CA SER A 281 6.92 -5.15 -33.14
C SER A 281 5.71 -4.88 -32.24
N VAL A 282 5.91 -4.81 -30.92
CA VAL A 282 4.87 -4.51 -29.92
C VAL A 282 5.06 -3.14 -29.29
N ALA A 283 6.32 -2.67 -29.22
CA ALA A 283 6.70 -1.42 -28.58
C ALA A 283 6.39 -0.19 -29.45
N GLU A 284 6.43 -0.30 -30.77
CA GLU A 284 6.15 0.83 -31.67
C GLU A 284 4.68 1.28 -31.56
N GLY A 285 4.46 2.57 -31.31
CA GLY A 285 3.13 3.16 -31.17
C GLY A 285 2.50 3.03 -29.77
N VAL A 286 3.23 2.47 -28.80
CA VAL A 286 2.82 2.47 -27.38
C VAL A 286 2.69 3.90 -26.88
N VAL A 287 1.58 4.20 -26.21
CA VAL A 287 1.35 5.50 -25.59
C VAL A 287 1.61 5.38 -24.10
N ALA A 288 2.32 6.34 -23.50
CA ALA A 288 2.52 6.40 -22.05
C ALA A 288 2.00 7.72 -21.49
N LEU A 289 1.30 7.64 -20.35
CA LEU A 289 0.91 8.80 -19.56
C LEU A 289 1.72 8.80 -18.27
N ARG A 290 2.75 9.63 -18.22
CA ARG A 290 3.58 9.81 -17.02
C ARG A 290 3.38 11.21 -16.46
N ARG A 291 3.71 11.41 -15.19
CA ARG A 291 3.88 12.78 -14.67
C ARG A 291 5.05 13.44 -15.39
N ALA A 292 4.89 14.70 -15.76
CA ALA A 292 5.96 15.51 -16.31
C ALA A 292 7.09 15.55 -15.28
N SER A 293 8.30 15.21 -15.72
CA SER A 293 9.47 15.29 -14.85
C SER A 293 9.68 16.75 -14.46
N GLN A 294 9.69 17.03 -13.16
CA GLN A 294 10.18 18.31 -12.66
C GLN A 294 11.67 18.12 -12.40
N THR A 295 12.50 18.82 -13.14
CA THR A 295 13.94 18.83 -12.88
C THR A 295 14.23 19.75 -11.70
N VAL A 296 15.25 19.45 -10.92
CA VAL A 296 15.79 20.27 -9.84
C VAL A 296 17.15 20.80 -10.31
N PRO A 297 17.22 21.96 -11.00
CA PRO A 297 18.43 22.38 -11.71
C PRO A 297 19.66 22.48 -10.80
N GLU A 298 19.49 22.98 -9.57
CA GLU A 298 20.58 23.07 -8.58
C GLU A 298 21.13 21.69 -8.17
N PHE A 299 20.28 20.66 -8.15
CA PHE A 299 20.71 19.29 -7.89
C PHE A 299 21.50 18.75 -9.09
N GLY A 300 21.03 18.98 -10.32
CA GLY A 300 21.76 18.56 -11.53
C GLY A 300 23.17 19.15 -11.59
N GLU A 301 23.34 20.44 -11.28
CA GLU A 301 24.65 21.08 -11.19
C GLU A 301 25.53 20.45 -10.10
N HIS A 302 24.95 20.19 -8.92
CA HIS A 302 25.64 19.51 -7.82
C HIS A 302 26.10 18.10 -8.21
N PHE A 303 25.21 17.30 -8.81
CA PHE A 303 25.50 15.93 -9.21
C PHE A 303 26.62 15.85 -10.25
N LEU A 304 26.61 16.75 -11.24
CA LEU A 304 27.68 16.88 -12.23
C LEU A 304 29.03 17.25 -11.59
N SER A 305 29.02 18.08 -10.53
CA SER A 305 30.25 18.49 -9.82
C SER A 305 30.92 17.33 -9.05
N LEU A 306 30.15 16.33 -8.63
CA LEU A 306 30.66 15.16 -7.90
C LEU A 306 31.46 14.21 -8.82
N GLY A 307 30.97 14.01 -10.05
CA GLY A 307 31.66 13.23 -11.08
C GLY A 307 33.02 13.85 -11.45
N ALA A 308 33.09 15.18 -11.49
CA ALA A 308 34.32 15.93 -11.74
C ALA A 308 35.33 15.91 -10.57
N SER A 309 34.85 15.70 -9.33
CA SER A 309 35.64 15.82 -8.10
C SER A 309 36.24 14.50 -7.59
N ALA A 310 36.09 13.38 -8.33
CA ALA A 310 36.69 12.08 -8.01
C ALA A 310 36.39 11.55 -6.58
N VAL A 311 35.19 11.86 -6.03
CA VAL A 311 34.84 11.57 -4.63
C VAL A 311 34.70 10.06 -4.36
N ASP A 312 34.32 9.27 -5.37
CA ASP A 312 34.49 7.81 -5.44
C ASP A 312 34.11 7.36 -6.87
N SER A 313 35.08 7.04 -7.72
CA SER A 313 34.82 6.66 -9.12
C SER A 313 34.10 5.32 -9.27
N THR A 314 33.93 4.57 -8.18
CA THR A 314 33.21 3.28 -8.20
C THR A 314 31.70 3.46 -8.06
N LEU A 315 31.25 4.51 -7.37
CA LEU A 315 29.83 4.79 -7.12
C LEU A 315 29.28 5.88 -8.05
N TYR A 316 30.05 6.95 -8.28
CA TYR A 316 29.60 8.07 -9.12
C TYR A 316 30.14 7.92 -10.55
N PRO A 317 29.26 7.79 -11.55
CA PRO A 317 29.70 7.73 -12.94
C PRO A 317 30.28 9.09 -13.38
N ASN A 318 31.39 9.06 -14.10
CA ASN A 318 31.96 10.26 -14.71
C ASN A 318 31.13 10.64 -15.95
N LEU A 319 30.16 11.54 -15.77
CA LEU A 319 29.21 11.96 -16.80
C LEU A 319 29.55 13.35 -17.34
N SER A 320 29.42 13.53 -18.65
CA SER A 320 29.44 14.86 -19.27
C SER A 320 28.06 15.55 -19.12
N PRO A 321 27.98 16.89 -19.14
CA PRO A 321 26.69 17.59 -19.06
C PRO A 321 25.68 17.20 -20.16
N GLY A 322 26.15 16.74 -21.32
CA GLY A 322 25.29 16.29 -22.42
C GLY A 322 24.73 14.87 -22.23
N ASP A 323 25.33 14.06 -21.36
CA ASP A 323 24.93 12.68 -21.08
C ASP A 323 24.09 12.56 -19.80
N TYR A 324 24.01 13.64 -19.01
CA TYR A 324 23.23 13.67 -17.78
C TYR A 324 21.75 13.84 -18.09
N VAL A 325 20.96 12.87 -17.60
CA VAL A 325 19.50 12.93 -17.60
C VAL A 325 19.07 12.78 -16.15
N GLU A 326 18.47 13.84 -15.61
CA GLU A 326 17.93 13.80 -14.25
C GLU A 326 16.71 12.87 -14.20
N GLU A 327 16.75 11.92 -13.27
CA GLU A 327 15.68 10.96 -13.10
C GLU A 327 14.45 11.62 -12.45
N PRO A 328 13.21 11.42 -12.96
CA PRO A 328 12.00 12.01 -12.39
C PRO A 328 11.77 11.73 -10.90
N ALA A 329 12.31 10.59 -10.42
CA ALA A 329 12.24 10.21 -9.02
C ALA A 329 13.12 11.07 -8.11
N VAL A 330 14.09 11.83 -8.64
CA VAL A 330 14.91 12.81 -7.90
C VAL A 330 14.01 13.84 -7.23
N PHE A 331 13.11 14.44 -8.00
CA PHE A 331 12.16 15.41 -7.44
C PHE A 331 11.28 14.80 -6.34
N GLN A 332 10.82 13.57 -6.54
CA GLN A 332 10.03 12.86 -5.54
C GLN A 332 10.83 12.56 -4.27
N MET A 333 12.12 12.25 -4.41
CA MET A 333 13.03 12.06 -3.28
C MET A 333 13.21 13.36 -2.50
N VAL A 334 13.46 14.48 -3.21
CA VAL A 334 13.56 15.82 -2.60
C VAL A 334 12.27 16.14 -1.82
N LYS A 335 11.09 15.95 -2.45
CA LYS A 335 9.78 16.15 -1.81
C LYS A 335 9.61 15.26 -0.56
N ALA A 336 10.01 14.00 -0.63
CA ALA A 336 9.89 13.06 0.48
C ALA A 336 10.78 13.44 1.68
N VAL A 337 12.02 13.87 1.43
CA VAL A 337 12.93 14.34 2.49
C VAL A 337 12.39 15.62 3.13
N PHE A 338 11.88 16.57 2.33
CA PHE A 338 11.23 17.77 2.88
C PHE A 338 9.98 17.43 3.71
N LYS A 339 9.19 16.42 3.30
CA LYS A 339 8.02 15.95 4.07
C LYS A 339 8.41 15.39 5.44
N VAL A 340 9.48 14.59 5.51
CA VAL A 340 10.00 14.13 6.80
C VAL A 340 10.55 15.31 7.60
N GLY A 341 11.27 16.21 6.94
CA GLY A 341 11.79 17.44 7.52
C GLY A 341 10.73 18.33 8.16
N SER A 342 9.59 18.54 7.49
CA SER A 342 8.49 19.35 8.01
C SER A 342 7.82 18.67 9.21
N ALA A 343 7.70 17.34 9.19
CA ALA A 343 7.24 16.58 10.35
C ALA A 343 8.21 16.70 11.54
N VAL A 344 9.53 16.63 11.33
CA VAL A 344 10.53 16.87 12.38
C VAL A 344 10.41 18.30 12.91
N ARG A 345 10.29 19.31 12.04
CA ARG A 345 10.11 20.71 12.44
C ARG A 345 8.87 20.93 13.30
N ARG A 346 7.74 20.31 12.94
CA ARG A 346 6.51 20.32 13.75
C ARG A 346 6.74 19.65 15.10
N ALA A 347 7.37 18.48 15.12
CA ALA A 347 7.66 17.75 16.34
C ALA A 347 8.55 18.56 17.29
N VAL A 348 9.60 19.22 16.77
CA VAL A 348 10.49 20.11 17.54
C VAL A 348 9.73 21.30 18.14
N LYS A 349 8.81 21.90 17.37
CA LYS A 349 7.99 23.04 17.84
C LYS A 349 6.97 22.64 18.89
N GLN A 350 6.31 21.49 18.70
CA GLN A 350 5.22 21.03 19.56
C GLN A 350 5.70 20.32 20.84
N HIS A 351 6.75 19.50 20.73
CA HIS A 351 7.22 18.65 21.83
C HIS A 351 8.51 19.15 22.48
N CYS A 352 9.37 19.86 21.74
CA CYS A 352 10.74 20.19 22.18
C CYS A 352 10.97 21.68 22.48
N GLY A 353 9.94 22.53 22.46
CA GLY A 353 10.08 23.96 22.79
C GLY A 353 10.85 24.79 21.76
N GLY A 354 11.21 24.22 20.60
CA GLY A 354 11.69 24.96 19.43
C GLY A 354 13.20 25.20 19.29
N SER A 355 14.06 24.65 20.15
CA SER A 355 15.51 24.92 20.14
C SER A 355 16.42 23.70 20.00
N GLY A 356 15.87 22.52 19.71
CA GLY A 356 16.64 21.29 19.52
C GLY A 356 15.78 20.03 19.53
N TRP A 357 16.42 18.89 19.22
CA TRP A 357 15.74 17.59 19.25
C TRP A 357 15.57 17.07 20.67
N CYS A 358 14.43 16.44 20.96
CA CYS A 358 14.12 15.89 22.27
C CYS A 358 13.60 14.44 22.16
N THR A 359 13.84 13.64 23.19
CA THR A 359 13.52 12.19 23.19
C THR A 359 12.03 11.89 23.25
N ASN A 360 11.19 12.87 23.57
CA ASN A 360 9.73 12.71 23.67
C ASN A 360 8.99 13.17 22.40
N ALA A 361 9.73 13.51 21.34
CA ALA A 361 9.16 13.92 20.07
C ALA A 361 8.59 12.71 19.32
N THR A 362 7.30 12.76 19.00
CA THR A 362 6.65 11.81 18.08
C THR A 362 6.50 12.44 16.70
N LEU A 363 6.84 11.70 15.65
CA LEU A 363 6.60 12.15 14.28
C LEU A 363 5.21 11.73 13.82
N ASP A 364 4.47 12.70 13.31
CA ASP A 364 3.21 12.47 12.60
C ASP A 364 3.37 12.84 11.12
N LEU A 365 3.35 11.82 10.26
CA LEU A 365 3.42 11.95 8.80
C LEU A 365 2.03 12.05 8.13
N THR A 366 0.93 12.01 8.90
CA THR A 366 -0.43 11.95 8.38
C THR A 366 -0.99 13.32 7.95
N GLU A 367 -0.41 14.43 8.44
CA GLU A 367 -0.89 15.78 8.14
C GLU A 367 -0.02 16.57 7.14
N VAL A 368 -0.74 17.11 6.14
CA VAL A 368 -0.46 18.22 5.21
C VAL A 368 0.64 17.99 4.16
N GLU A 369 0.20 17.66 2.93
CA GLU A 369 1.00 17.72 1.69
C GLU A 369 1.59 19.09 1.36
N ASN A 370 1.18 20.15 2.05
CA ASN A 370 1.50 21.54 1.73
C ASN A 370 2.51 22.22 2.68
N GLU A 371 2.94 21.59 3.79
CA GLU A 371 3.92 22.21 4.69
C GLU A 371 5.35 21.93 4.23
N GLY A 372 6.07 22.97 3.84
CA GLY A 372 7.35 22.90 3.14
C GLY A 372 7.23 23.20 1.64
N LEU A 373 6.01 23.26 1.10
CA LEU A 373 5.76 23.67 -0.29
C LEU A 373 6.20 25.12 -0.52
N ASP A 374 6.03 26.01 0.46
CA ASP A 374 6.44 27.42 0.37
C ASP A 374 7.96 27.59 0.20
N VAL A 375 8.76 26.69 0.79
CA VAL A 375 10.23 26.67 0.66
C VAL A 375 10.66 25.95 -0.62
N ILE A 376 9.92 24.92 -1.04
CA ILE A 376 10.05 24.32 -2.37
C ILE A 376 9.77 25.37 -3.46
N GLU A 377 8.76 26.23 -3.28
CA GLU A 377 8.41 27.35 -4.14
C GLU A 377 9.51 28.44 -4.18
N GLU A 378 10.18 28.72 -3.05
CA GLU A 378 11.30 29.67 -2.95
C GLU A 378 12.61 29.13 -3.57
N LEU A 379 12.81 27.79 -3.59
CA LEU A 379 13.90 27.08 -4.27
C LEU A 379 13.74 27.01 -5.80
N SER A 380 12.97 27.93 -6.41
CA SER A 380 12.63 27.96 -7.85
C SER A 380 11.77 26.79 -8.37
N ILE A 381 11.23 25.94 -7.49
CA ILE A 381 10.34 24.84 -7.89
C ILE A 381 8.91 25.37 -7.82
N LYS A 382 8.46 26.04 -8.89
CA LYS A 382 7.04 26.45 -9.01
C LYS A 382 6.17 25.20 -8.80
N ALA A 383 5.36 25.21 -7.76
CA ALA A 383 4.30 24.22 -7.52
C ALA A 383 3.27 24.29 -8.65
N GLN A 384 3.64 23.81 -9.83
CA GLN A 384 2.70 23.58 -10.91
C GLN A 384 1.88 22.36 -10.49
N ARG A 385 0.55 22.50 -10.54
CA ARG A 385 -0.39 21.37 -10.49
C ARG A 385 0.18 20.21 -11.32
N PRO A 386 0.02 18.95 -10.89
CA PRO A 386 0.64 17.81 -11.56
C PRO A 386 0.31 17.88 -13.06
N ARG A 387 1.35 18.20 -13.84
CA ARG A 387 1.33 18.17 -15.29
C ARG A 387 1.66 16.75 -15.67
N TYR A 388 0.83 16.12 -16.49
CA TYR A 388 1.15 14.81 -17.06
C TYR A 388 1.57 15.01 -18.50
N GLU A 389 2.58 14.27 -18.92
CA GLU A 389 3.04 14.22 -20.30
C GLU A 389 2.45 12.98 -20.97
N VAL A 390 1.90 13.18 -22.16
CA VAL A 390 1.49 12.09 -23.05
C VAL A 390 2.64 11.86 -24.00
N LEU A 391 3.27 10.70 -23.86
CA LEU A 391 4.39 10.26 -24.68
C LEU A 391 3.91 9.19 -25.66
N ARG A 392 4.56 9.11 -26.82
CA ARG A 392 4.44 7.99 -27.73
C ARG A 392 5.82 7.42 -28.00
N LEU A 393 5.93 6.10 -28.03
CA LEU A 393 7.15 5.45 -28.46
C LEU A 393 7.17 5.35 -30.00
N GLU A 394 8.12 6.04 -30.62
CA GLU A 394 8.30 6.07 -32.07
C GLU A 394 9.71 5.61 -32.45
N ALA A 395 9.86 5.04 -33.65
CA ALA A 395 11.17 4.71 -34.19
C ALA A 395 11.88 5.99 -34.66
N VAL A 396 13.04 6.26 -34.06
CA VAL A 396 13.94 7.35 -34.46
C VAL A 396 14.97 6.81 -35.46
N GLN A 397 15.73 7.70 -36.11
CA GLN A 397 16.86 7.33 -36.97
C GLN A 397 17.75 6.27 -36.28
N ASP A 398 18.20 5.28 -37.05
CA ASP A 398 18.92 4.07 -36.61
C ASP A 398 18.09 2.98 -35.90
N ALA A 399 16.76 2.94 -36.11
CA ALA A 399 15.86 1.91 -35.55
C ALA A 399 15.86 1.83 -34.00
N LYS A 400 16.32 2.90 -33.34
CA LYS A 400 16.21 3.09 -31.90
C LYS A 400 14.84 3.68 -31.57
N LEU A 401 14.14 3.08 -30.62
CA LEU A 401 12.88 3.58 -30.11
C LEU A 401 13.14 4.69 -29.08
N ALA A 402 12.45 5.82 -29.21
CA ALA A 402 12.48 6.91 -28.24
C ALA A 402 11.07 7.45 -27.97
N PHE A 403 10.84 8.01 -26.79
CA PHE A 403 9.56 8.62 -26.46
C PHE A 403 9.51 10.05 -27.00
N THR A 404 8.54 10.31 -27.87
CA THR A 404 8.23 11.64 -28.38
C THR A 404 7.04 12.21 -27.59
N SER A 405 7.15 13.48 -27.17
CA SER A 405 6.05 14.15 -26.47
C SER A 405 4.94 14.51 -27.47
N VAL A 406 3.74 14.00 -27.21
CA VAL A 406 2.55 14.16 -28.07
C VAL A 406 1.55 15.13 -27.45
N GLY A 407 1.68 15.44 -26.17
CA GLY A 407 0.81 16.39 -25.48
C GLY A 407 1.01 16.39 -23.98
N HIS A 408 0.18 17.17 -23.30
CA HIS A 408 0.18 17.25 -21.85
C HIS A 408 -1.23 17.36 -21.29
N VAL A 409 -1.42 16.88 -20.06
CA VAL A 409 -2.64 17.05 -19.28
C VAL A 409 -2.34 17.95 -18.10
N THR A 410 -3.08 19.04 -17.98
CA THR A 410 -3.00 19.96 -16.83
C THR A 410 -4.39 20.19 -16.25
N ALA A 411 -4.54 19.96 -14.95
CA ALA A 411 -5.82 20.12 -14.24
C ALA A 411 -7.02 19.42 -14.93
N GLY A 412 -6.81 18.19 -15.41
CA GLY A 412 -7.86 17.39 -16.08
C GLY A 412 -8.17 17.81 -17.52
N LYS A 413 -7.48 18.81 -18.07
CA LYS A 413 -7.61 19.22 -19.47
C LYS A 413 -6.45 18.65 -20.30
N LEU A 414 -6.78 17.91 -21.35
CA LEU A 414 -5.81 17.36 -22.30
C LEU A 414 -5.53 18.36 -23.42
N GLU A 415 -4.26 18.64 -23.66
CA GLU A 415 -3.76 19.46 -24.77
C GLU A 415 -2.76 18.64 -25.60
N LEU A 416 -3.14 18.32 -26.83
CA LEU A 416 -2.31 17.54 -27.76
C LEU A 416 -1.60 18.46 -28.75
N ASP A 417 -0.37 18.11 -29.11
CA ASP A 417 0.36 18.81 -30.17
C ASP A 417 -0.31 18.53 -31.53
N PRO A 418 -0.73 19.56 -32.27
CA PRO A 418 -1.38 19.40 -33.58
C PRO A 418 -0.49 18.70 -34.64
N ARG A 419 0.83 18.62 -34.41
CA ARG A 419 1.78 17.94 -35.31
C ARG A 419 1.90 16.44 -35.05
N ALA A 420 1.40 15.94 -33.92
CA ALA A 420 1.44 14.52 -33.62
C ALA A 420 0.34 13.77 -34.37
N ALA A 421 0.72 12.86 -35.27
CA ALA A 421 -0.20 12.00 -36.01
C ALA A 421 -1.07 11.16 -35.05
N GLY A 422 -2.34 10.91 -35.41
CA GLY A 422 -3.42 10.48 -34.51
C GLY A 422 -3.09 9.32 -33.55
N LEU A 423 -3.52 9.46 -32.29
CA LEU A 423 -3.50 8.40 -31.27
C LEU A 423 -4.27 7.15 -31.73
N PRO A 424 -3.89 5.95 -31.29
CA PRO A 424 -4.53 4.71 -31.73
C PRO A 424 -6.01 4.66 -31.33
N GLN A 425 -6.91 4.75 -32.31
CA GLN A 425 -8.35 4.62 -32.09
C GLN A 425 -8.79 3.16 -32.21
N TYR A 426 -9.74 2.77 -31.37
CA TYR A 426 -10.37 1.45 -31.42
C TYR A 426 -11.84 1.59 -31.03
N LEU A 427 -12.72 0.95 -31.80
CA LEU A 427 -14.15 0.89 -31.49
C LEU A 427 -14.50 -0.56 -31.15
N CYS A 428 -15.03 -0.78 -29.95
CA CYS A 428 -15.53 -2.11 -29.61
C CYS A 428 -16.93 -2.34 -30.16
N MET A 429 -17.13 -3.46 -30.86
CA MET A 429 -18.44 -3.84 -31.39
C MET A 429 -19.21 -4.86 -30.54
N ASN A 430 -18.56 -5.62 -29.63
CA ASN A 430 -19.18 -6.65 -28.78
C ASN A 430 -18.47 -6.79 -27.41
N CYS A 431 -18.39 -5.73 -26.61
CA CYS A 431 -17.70 -5.77 -25.32
C CYS A 431 -18.61 -6.17 -24.15
N ARG A 432 -18.11 -7.06 -23.28
CA ARG A 432 -18.67 -7.26 -21.94
C ARG A 432 -18.20 -6.15 -21.01
N CYS A 433 -19.02 -5.80 -20.03
CA CYS A 433 -18.69 -4.75 -19.06
C CYS A 433 -18.64 -5.27 -17.63
N LEU A 434 -17.47 -5.19 -17.00
CA LEU A 434 -17.22 -5.68 -15.65
C LEU A 434 -17.45 -4.59 -14.59
N ASN A 435 -17.20 -3.32 -14.90
CA ASN A 435 -17.36 -2.21 -13.95
C ASN A 435 -18.82 -1.73 -13.80
N VAL A 436 -19.73 -2.20 -14.67
CA VAL A 436 -21.18 -2.03 -14.51
C VAL A 436 -21.77 -3.35 -14.00
N ARG A 437 -21.61 -3.63 -12.70
CA ARG A 437 -22.25 -4.79 -12.05
C ARG A 437 -23.31 -4.34 -11.06
N PHE A 438 -24.57 -4.40 -11.52
CA PHE A 438 -25.73 -4.64 -10.66
C PHE A 438 -26.04 -6.14 -10.73
N SER A 439 -25.17 -6.96 -10.16
CA SER A 439 -25.39 -8.40 -10.10
C SER A 439 -24.95 -8.93 -8.74
N PHE A 440 -25.91 -8.97 -7.82
CA PHE A 440 -25.82 -9.49 -6.45
C PHE A 440 -25.02 -10.80 -6.30
N LEU A 441 -25.00 -11.65 -7.33
CA LEU A 441 -24.38 -12.98 -7.31
C LEU A 441 -22.90 -13.01 -7.72
N ALA A 442 -22.39 -11.98 -8.42
CA ALA A 442 -21.04 -12.01 -9.00
C ALA A 442 -19.94 -11.47 -8.06
N ASP A 443 -20.31 -10.83 -6.96
CA ASP A 443 -19.39 -10.31 -5.92
C ASP A 443 -19.26 -11.25 -4.70
N LEU A 444 -19.93 -12.40 -4.74
CA LEU A 444 -19.86 -13.40 -3.67
C LEU A 444 -18.58 -14.23 -3.81
N ARG A 445 -17.44 -13.66 -3.41
CA ARG A 445 -16.18 -14.40 -3.29
C ARG A 445 -16.08 -15.04 -1.91
N TRP A 446 -16.04 -16.37 -1.89
CA TRP A 446 -15.93 -17.17 -0.66
C TRP A 446 -14.56 -16.96 0.01
N ARG A 447 -14.52 -16.74 1.32
CA ARG A 447 -13.26 -16.72 2.07
C ARG A 447 -12.71 -18.15 2.23
N SER A 448 -11.53 -18.41 1.68
CA SER A 448 -10.87 -19.73 1.71
C SER A 448 -10.23 -20.12 3.05
N GLU A 449 -10.42 -19.32 4.10
CA GLU A 449 -9.91 -19.61 5.43
C GLU A 449 -10.58 -20.85 6.04
N ALA A 450 -9.80 -21.73 6.66
CA ALA A 450 -10.30 -22.99 7.22
C ALA A 450 -11.39 -22.76 8.30
N TRP A 451 -11.20 -21.75 9.16
CA TRP A 451 -12.16 -21.42 10.22
C TRP A 451 -13.52 -20.98 9.69
N VAL A 452 -13.57 -20.26 8.56
CA VAL A 452 -14.84 -19.82 7.93
C VAL A 452 -15.64 -21.03 7.47
N THR A 453 -14.96 -22.00 6.87
CA THR A 453 -15.57 -23.23 6.36
C THR A 453 -16.12 -24.09 7.51
N ILE A 454 -15.40 -24.18 8.63
CA ILE A 454 -15.87 -24.87 9.84
C ILE A 454 -17.12 -24.19 10.41
N CYS A 455 -17.12 -22.87 10.57
CA CYS A 455 -18.28 -22.14 11.09
C CYS A 455 -19.51 -22.25 10.18
N ALA A 456 -19.31 -22.19 8.85
CA ALA A 456 -20.40 -22.29 7.89
C ALA A 456 -21.04 -23.69 7.89
N THR A 457 -20.24 -24.76 7.95
CA THR A 457 -20.78 -26.13 8.01
C THR A 457 -21.57 -26.39 9.30
N MET A 458 -21.08 -25.90 10.45
CA MET A 458 -21.81 -25.95 11.72
C MET A 458 -23.15 -25.21 11.66
N ALA A 459 -23.19 -24.04 11.02
CA ALA A 459 -24.43 -23.28 10.85
C ALA A 459 -25.43 -23.98 9.91
N ILE A 460 -24.97 -24.62 8.84
CA ILE A 460 -25.83 -25.39 7.92
C ILE A 460 -26.48 -26.58 8.65
N ILE A 461 -25.73 -27.30 9.49
CA ILE A 461 -26.27 -28.40 10.29
C ILE A 461 -27.36 -27.87 11.25
N GLY A 462 -27.10 -26.77 11.94
CA GLY A 462 -28.07 -26.12 12.82
C GLY A 462 -29.34 -25.65 12.09
N PHE A 463 -29.19 -25.08 10.90
CA PHE A 463 -30.29 -24.65 10.04
C PHE A 463 -31.19 -25.81 9.61
N LEU A 464 -30.59 -26.92 9.14
CA LEU A 464 -31.34 -28.12 8.73
C LEU A 464 -32.08 -28.75 9.91
N LEU A 465 -31.43 -28.83 11.08
CA LEU A 465 -32.04 -29.36 12.29
C LEU A 465 -33.21 -28.49 12.76
N ALA A 466 -33.05 -27.16 12.76
CA ALA A 466 -34.10 -26.22 13.13
C ALA A 466 -35.33 -26.33 12.22
N ILE A 467 -35.12 -26.47 10.90
CA ILE A 467 -36.21 -26.70 9.94
C ILE A 467 -36.91 -28.03 10.21
N ALA A 468 -36.16 -29.11 10.44
CA ALA A 468 -36.74 -30.42 10.71
C ALA A 468 -37.64 -30.40 11.97
N ILE A 469 -37.17 -29.76 13.05
CA ILE A 469 -37.94 -29.58 14.28
C ILE A 469 -39.16 -28.68 14.04
N MET A 470 -39.01 -27.58 13.30
CA MET A 470 -40.11 -26.68 12.97
C MET A 470 -41.21 -27.40 12.18
N VAL A 471 -40.85 -28.17 11.15
CA VAL A 471 -41.80 -28.97 10.35
C VAL A 471 -42.49 -30.01 11.23
N PHE A 472 -41.74 -30.71 12.08
CA PHE A 472 -42.30 -31.69 13.00
C PHE A 472 -43.34 -31.08 13.95
N ILE A 473 -43.02 -29.95 14.59
CA ILE A 473 -43.93 -29.23 15.49
C ILE A 473 -45.16 -28.72 14.72
N SER A 474 -44.95 -28.16 13.52
CA SER A 474 -46.04 -27.63 12.69
C SER A 474 -47.03 -28.73 12.28
N VAL A 475 -46.52 -29.88 11.82
CA VAL A 475 -47.36 -31.04 11.46
C VAL A 475 -48.12 -31.57 12.68
N ARG A 476 -47.48 -31.61 13.85
CA ARG A 476 -48.13 -32.07 15.08
C ARG A 476 -49.19 -31.08 15.58
N SER A 477 -48.94 -29.78 15.44
CA SER A 477 -49.88 -28.70 15.75
C SER A 477 -51.13 -28.78 14.86
N CYS A 478 -50.96 -28.94 13.55
CA CYS A 478 -52.07 -29.09 12.60
C CYS A 478 -52.92 -30.35 12.84
N ARG A 479 -52.33 -31.41 13.42
CA ARG A 479 -53.04 -32.66 13.74
C ARG A 479 -53.78 -32.62 15.09
N GLY A 480 -53.83 -31.48 15.77
CA GLY A 480 -54.59 -31.31 17.02
C GLY A 480 -54.01 -32.06 18.23
N LYS A 481 -52.82 -32.68 18.10
CA LYS A 481 -52.09 -33.32 19.21
C LYS A 481 -51.18 -32.28 19.88
N ALA A 482 -51.78 -31.20 20.37
CA ALA A 482 -51.06 -30.13 21.04
C ALA A 482 -50.42 -30.66 22.33
N SER A 483 -49.12 -30.46 22.52
CA SER A 483 -48.47 -30.63 23.82
C SER A 483 -48.88 -29.47 24.72
N GLU A 484 -49.03 -29.71 26.02
CA GLU A 484 -49.32 -28.66 27.01
C GLU A 484 -48.35 -27.48 26.85
N GLY A 485 -48.86 -26.33 26.36
CA GLY A 485 -48.09 -25.11 26.12
C GLY A 485 -48.47 -24.37 24.82
N SER A 486 -48.14 -23.07 24.76
CA SER A 486 -48.35 -22.24 23.58
C SER A 486 -47.33 -22.59 22.48
N GLN A 487 -47.79 -23.33 21.46
CA GLN A 487 -46.97 -23.79 20.35
C GLN A 487 -46.47 -22.64 19.44
N ALA A 488 -47.19 -21.51 19.42
CA ALA A 488 -46.84 -20.34 18.63
C ALA A 488 -45.48 -19.74 19.03
N PHE A 489 -45.21 -19.60 20.33
CA PHE A 489 -43.91 -19.09 20.80
C PHE A 489 -42.75 -20.01 20.45
N SER A 490 -42.98 -21.32 20.44
CA SER A 490 -41.93 -22.30 20.08
C SER A 490 -41.62 -22.28 18.59
N ILE A 491 -42.63 -22.10 17.73
CA ILE A 491 -42.44 -21.94 16.28
C ILE A 491 -41.71 -20.62 15.97
N LEU A 492 -42.11 -19.52 16.61
CA LEU A 492 -41.45 -18.21 16.46
C LEU A 492 -39.98 -18.25 16.92
N LEU A 493 -39.70 -18.94 18.04
CA LEU A 493 -38.32 -19.12 18.52
C LEU A 493 -37.46 -19.88 17.49
N LEU A 494 -37.99 -20.98 16.92
CA LEU A 494 -37.29 -21.75 15.89
C LEU A 494 -37.05 -20.94 14.62
N LEU A 495 -38.02 -20.10 14.21
CA LEU A 495 -37.85 -19.18 13.09
C LEU A 495 -36.72 -18.17 13.37
N SER A 496 -36.61 -17.65 14.59
CA SER A 496 -35.51 -16.78 14.99
C SER A 496 -34.15 -17.48 14.97
N CYS A 497 -34.09 -18.76 15.39
CA CYS A 497 -32.86 -19.55 15.30
C CYS A 497 -32.41 -19.77 13.84
N ILE A 498 -33.36 -19.96 12.92
CA ILE A 498 -33.07 -20.04 11.48
C ILE A 498 -32.41 -18.76 10.97
N PHE A 499 -32.94 -17.59 11.31
CA PHE A 499 -32.33 -16.31 10.95
C PHE A 499 -30.94 -16.12 11.57
N LEU A 500 -30.75 -16.54 12.82
CA LEU A 500 -29.46 -16.49 13.49
C LEU A 500 -28.41 -17.38 12.80
N TYR A 501 -28.78 -18.60 12.40
CA TYR A 501 -27.89 -19.47 11.62
C TYR A 501 -27.60 -18.90 10.21
N ALA A 502 -28.55 -18.21 9.59
CA ALA A 502 -28.34 -17.54 8.30
C ALA A 502 -27.44 -16.29 8.41
N ALA A 503 -27.38 -15.65 9.59
CA ALA A 503 -26.59 -14.44 9.82
C ALA A 503 -25.07 -14.65 9.72
N ILE A 504 -24.58 -15.91 9.67
CA ILE A 504 -23.17 -16.21 9.40
C ILE A 504 -22.78 -15.97 7.94
N LEU A 505 -23.73 -16.08 7.00
CA LEU A 505 -23.44 -16.02 5.55
C LEU A 505 -22.72 -14.73 5.12
N PRO A 506 -23.11 -13.52 5.58
CA PRO A 506 -22.38 -12.29 5.27
C PRO A 506 -20.94 -12.25 5.82
N TYR A 507 -20.62 -13.05 6.83
CA TYR A 507 -19.27 -13.16 7.38
C TYR A 507 -18.41 -14.16 6.60
N SER A 508 -19.02 -15.10 5.87
CA SER A 508 -18.34 -16.08 5.03
C SER A 508 -17.81 -15.52 3.70
N PHE A 509 -18.33 -14.37 3.25
CA PHE A 509 -17.92 -13.72 2.01
C PHE A 509 -16.90 -12.58 2.24
N GLU A 510 -16.08 -12.31 1.21
CA GLU A 510 -15.16 -11.18 1.19
C GLU A 510 -15.87 -9.83 1.38
N ALA A 511 -15.15 -8.82 1.87
CA ALA A 511 -15.73 -7.52 2.19
C ALA A 511 -16.12 -6.76 0.91
N SER A 512 -17.41 -6.45 0.78
CA SER A 512 -17.98 -5.50 -0.18
C SER A 512 -18.75 -4.41 0.58
N SER A 513 -19.05 -3.28 -0.06
CA SER A 513 -19.82 -2.18 0.56
C SER A 513 -21.15 -2.66 1.15
N LEU A 514 -21.85 -3.55 0.43
CA LEU A 514 -23.11 -4.15 0.88
C LEU A 514 -22.90 -5.21 1.97
N ILE A 515 -21.92 -6.10 1.83
CA ILE A 515 -21.63 -7.15 2.83
C ILE A 515 -21.21 -6.51 4.16
N CYS A 516 -20.44 -5.42 4.12
CA CYS A 516 -20.06 -4.66 5.31
C CYS A 516 -21.28 -4.06 6.04
N ALA A 517 -22.29 -3.59 5.32
CA ALA A 517 -23.54 -3.12 5.93
C ALA A 517 -24.41 -4.28 6.46
N LEU A 518 -24.42 -5.41 5.74
CA LEU A 518 -25.25 -6.57 6.06
C LEU A 518 -24.79 -7.32 7.33
N ARG A 519 -23.48 -7.35 7.60
CA ARG A 519 -22.89 -8.03 8.77
C ARG A 519 -23.49 -7.59 10.12
N PRO A 520 -23.40 -6.30 10.51
CA PRO A 520 -23.99 -5.84 11.76
C PRO A 520 -25.51 -5.89 11.73
N PHE A 521 -26.13 -5.60 10.58
CA PHE A 521 -27.59 -5.58 10.45
C PHE A 521 -28.23 -6.96 10.69
N ALA A 522 -27.72 -8.01 10.02
CA ALA A 522 -28.29 -9.35 10.10
C ALA A 522 -28.15 -9.98 11.50
N THR A 523 -27.02 -9.73 12.17
CA THR A 523 -26.78 -10.22 13.53
C THR A 523 -27.65 -9.48 14.54
N SER A 524 -27.67 -8.15 14.51
CA SER A 524 -28.48 -7.35 15.43
C SER A 524 -29.97 -7.66 15.34
N LEU A 525 -30.52 -7.79 14.11
CA LEU A 525 -31.93 -8.11 13.91
C LEU A 525 -32.27 -9.51 14.46
N SER A 526 -31.41 -10.50 14.24
CA SER A 526 -31.64 -11.87 14.69
C SER A 526 -31.65 -11.99 16.21
N TYR A 527 -30.72 -11.32 16.91
CA TYR A 527 -30.68 -11.29 18.37
C TYR A 527 -31.88 -10.54 18.97
N ALA A 528 -32.29 -9.42 18.35
CA ALA A 528 -33.43 -8.65 18.81
C ALA A 528 -34.73 -9.49 18.78
N ILE A 529 -34.98 -10.22 17.68
CA ILE A 529 -36.14 -11.10 17.54
C ILE A 529 -36.11 -12.23 18.58
N MET A 530 -34.95 -12.88 18.75
CA MET A 530 -34.81 -14.00 19.68
C MET A 530 -35.07 -13.57 21.12
N LEU A 531 -34.47 -12.48 21.56
CA LEU A 531 -34.61 -11.97 22.92
C LEU A 531 -36.02 -11.45 23.18
N ALA A 532 -36.67 -10.81 22.20
CA ALA A 532 -38.07 -10.38 22.33
C ALA A 532 -39.01 -11.56 22.56
N ILE A 533 -38.83 -12.67 21.83
CA ILE A 533 -39.65 -13.88 21.98
C ILE A 533 -39.41 -14.56 23.34
N LEU A 534 -38.15 -14.68 23.76
CA LEU A 534 -37.81 -15.25 25.07
C LEU A 534 -38.41 -14.41 26.21
N LEU A 535 -38.31 -13.09 26.11
CA LEU A 535 -38.87 -12.16 27.09
C LEU A 535 -40.40 -12.25 27.15
N ALA A 536 -41.07 -12.29 26.00
CA ALA A 536 -42.52 -12.44 25.93
C ALA A 536 -43.00 -13.75 26.59
N ARG A 537 -42.27 -14.85 26.35
CA ARG A 537 -42.56 -16.15 26.98
C ARG A 537 -42.31 -16.12 28.50
N SER A 538 -41.22 -15.50 28.96
CA SER A 538 -40.96 -15.38 30.41
C SER A 538 -42.00 -14.51 31.11
N LEU A 539 -42.44 -13.42 30.47
CA LEU A 539 -43.48 -12.54 31.02
C LEU A 539 -44.82 -13.28 31.12
N MET A 540 -45.20 -14.03 30.07
CA MET A 540 -46.43 -14.84 30.09
C MET A 540 -46.42 -15.82 31.28
N LEU A 541 -45.32 -16.52 31.52
CA LEU A 541 -45.17 -17.44 32.64
C LEU A 541 -45.22 -16.71 33.99
N ALA A 542 -44.52 -15.58 34.12
CA ALA A 542 -44.52 -14.78 35.34
C ALA A 542 -45.91 -14.22 35.69
N THR A 543 -46.71 -13.84 34.68
CA THR A 543 -48.07 -13.34 34.90
C THR A 543 -49.08 -14.46 35.19
N ALA A 544 -48.84 -15.68 34.68
CA ALA A 544 -49.74 -16.81 34.90
C ALA A 544 -49.81 -17.23 36.38
N ASP A 545 -48.74 -17.03 37.16
CA ASP A 545 -48.73 -17.27 38.61
C ASP A 545 -49.45 -16.19 39.42
N SER A 546 -49.83 -15.05 38.82
CA SER A 546 -50.39 -13.90 39.54
C SER A 546 -51.93 -13.91 39.69
N GLU A 547 -52.66 -14.85 39.07
CA GLU A 547 -54.13 -14.98 39.22
C GLU A 547 -54.57 -15.90 40.40
N GLY A 548 -53.78 -15.91 41.49
CA GLY A 548 -54.14 -16.54 42.77
C GLY A 548 -54.77 -15.59 43.81
N TYR A 549 -54.99 -14.31 43.50
CA TYR A 549 -55.64 -13.33 44.39
C TYR A 549 -56.89 -12.75 43.73
N VAL A 550 -57.95 -13.57 43.68
CA VAL A 550 -59.32 -13.07 43.49
C VAL A 550 -59.69 -12.25 44.71
N VAL A 551 -59.79 -10.95 44.49
CA VAL A 551 -60.30 -9.93 45.41
C VAL A 551 -61.76 -10.23 45.72
N SER A 552 -62.05 -10.72 46.93
CA SER A 552 -63.38 -10.68 47.51
C SER A 552 -63.65 -9.26 48.05
N TRP A 553 -64.51 -8.49 47.37
CA TRP A 553 -65.17 -7.35 47.99
C TRP A 553 -66.54 -7.82 48.52
N PRO A 554 -66.84 -7.68 49.82
CA PRO A 554 -68.16 -7.94 50.35
C PRO A 554 -69.11 -6.77 50.03
N VAL A 555 -70.33 -7.10 49.61
CA VAL A 555 -71.53 -6.29 49.85
C VAL A 555 -72.17 -6.79 51.14
#